data_AF-A0A520HW16-F1
#
_entry.id   AF-A0A520HW16-F1
#
_cell.length_a   1.000
_cell.length_b   1.000
_cell.length_c   1.000
_cell.angle_alpha   90.00
_cell.angle_beta   90.00
_cell.angle_gamma   90.00
#
_symmetry.space_group_name_H-M   'P 1'
#
loop_
_entity.id
_entity.type
_entity.pdbx_description
1 polymer ?
#
loop_
_entity_poly.entity_id
_entity_poly.type
_entity_poly.pdbx_seq_one_letter_code
_entity_poly.pdbx_strand_id
1 'polypeptide(L)' 'MDAKYSSVSHDLLAWYDAHRRDLPWRAKAGEVADPYRVWLSEVMLQQTTVATVR' A
#
# COMPACT_ATOMS: atom_id res chain seq x y z
N MET A 1 25.77 -1.03 21.08
CA MET A 1 25.86 -0.19 19.87
C MET A 1 25.01 -0.86 18.81
N ASP A 2 23.80 -0.47 18.44
CA ASP A 2 22.88 0.59 18.87
C ASP A 2 21.46 0.07 18.58
N ALA A 3 20.85 -0.62 19.55
CA ALA A 3 19.48 -1.14 19.47
C ALA A 3 18.43 -0.02 19.64
N LYS A 4 18.67 1.15 19.04
CA LYS A 4 17.85 2.36 19.26
C LYS A 4 17.17 2.91 18.02
N TYR A 5 17.58 2.49 16.83
CA TYR A 5 16.90 2.84 15.58
C TYR A 5 16.99 1.65 14.64
N SER A 6 16.08 0.67 14.79
CA SER A 6 15.65 -0.02 13.57
C SER A 6 15.25 1.09 12.60
N SER A 7 15.75 1.02 11.37
CA SER A 7 15.42 2.02 10.36
C SER A 7 13.90 2.16 10.34
N VAL A 8 13.37 3.37 10.52
CA VAL A 8 11.91 3.61 10.51
C VAL A 8 11.29 2.97 9.27
N SER A 9 12.01 2.97 8.14
CA SER A 9 11.61 2.29 6.91
C SER A 9 11.47 0.77 7.08
N HIS A 10 12.38 0.11 7.79
CA HIS A 10 12.33 -1.32 8.05
C HIS A 10 11.12 -1.69 8.90
N ASP A 11 10.89 -0.97 10.01
CA ASP A 11 9.74 -1.24 10.88
C ASP A 11 8.41 -0.94 10.16
N LEU A 12 8.37 0.11 9.35
CA LEU A 12 7.20 0.45 8.55
C LEU A 12 6.88 -0.61 7.49
N LEU A 13 7.90 -1.13 6.80
CA LEU A 13 7.73 -2.18 5.80
C LEU A 13 7.25 -3.48 6.44
N ALA A 14 7.85 -3.88 7.57
CA ALA A 14 7.42 -5.06 8.32
C ALA A 14 5.96 -4.94 8.78
N TRP A 15 5.54 -3.76 9.27
CA TRP A 15 4.15 -3.51 9.63
C TRP A 15 3.23 -3.55 8.41
N TYR A 16 3.64 -2.95 7.28
CA TYR A 16 2.87 -2.90 6.05
C TYR A 16 2.61 -4.29 5.47
N ASP A 17 3.60 -5.17 5.49
CA ASP A 17 3.44 -6.55 5.01
C ASP A 17 2.41 -7.33 5.84
N ALA A 18 2.36 -7.09 7.16
CA ALA A 18 1.42 -7.75 8.06
C ALA A 18 0.01 -7.13 8.07
N HIS A 19 -0.13 -5.82 7.86
CA HIS A 19 -1.39 -5.09 8.11
C HIS A 19 -1.98 -4.38 6.90
N ARG A 20 -1.37 -4.49 5.71
CA ARG A 20 -1.92 -3.87 4.50
C ARG A 20 -3.35 -4.32 4.24
N ARG A 21 -4.20 -3.36 3.88
CA ARG A 21 -5.56 -3.64 3.43
C ARG A 21 -5.56 -4.30 2.06
N ASP A 22 -6.49 -5.23 1.88
CA ASP A 22 -6.83 -5.75 0.56
C ASP A 22 -7.66 -4.70 -0.19
N LEU A 23 -7.16 -4.23 -1.33
CA LEU A 23 -7.81 -3.22 -2.16
C LEU A 23 -7.72 -3.70 -3.61
N PRO A 24 -8.80 -3.60 -4.39
CA PRO A 24 -8.89 -4.25 -5.70
C PRO A 24 -7.92 -3.69 -6.75
N TRP A 25 -7.35 -2.51 -6.51
CA TRP A 25 -6.33 -1.89 -7.37
C TRP A 25 -4.89 -2.14 -6.91
N ARG A 26 -4.66 -2.78 -5.75
CA ARG A 26 -3.32 -3.12 -5.28
C ARG A 26 -2.90 -4.50 -5.77
N ALA A 27 -1.69 -4.59 -6.33
CA ALA A 27 -1.09 -5.89 -6.61
C ALA A 27 -0.87 -6.70 -5.33
N LYS A 28 -1.01 -8.02 -5.45
CA LYS A 28 -0.68 -8.97 -4.39
C LYS A 28 0.83 -9.18 -4.31
N ALA A 29 1.28 -9.80 -3.22
CA ALA A 29 2.67 -10.18 -3.06
C ALA A 29 3.12 -11.07 -4.22
N GLY A 30 4.17 -10.66 -4.93
CA GLY A 30 4.69 -11.38 -6.11
C GLY A 30 4.04 -11.03 -7.44
N GLU A 31 3.01 -10.19 -7.46
CA GLU A 31 2.38 -9.72 -8.71
C GLU A 31 2.94 -8.37 -9.16
N VAL A 32 3.04 -8.19 -10.48
CA VAL A 32 3.38 -6.89 -11.07
C VAL A 32 2.13 -6.00 -11.06
N ALA A 33 2.25 -4.79 -10.53
CA ALA A 33 1.16 -3.83 -10.55
C ALA A 33 0.87 -3.35 -11.97
N ASP A 34 -0.40 -3.43 -12.37
CA ASP A 34 -0.88 -2.90 -13.66
C ASP A 34 -0.83 -1.36 -13.63
N PRO A 35 0.00 -0.70 -14.47
CA PRO A 35 0.15 0.75 -14.46
C PRO A 35 -1.17 1.50 -14.69
N TYR A 36 -2.08 0.94 -15.50
CA TYR A 36 -3.37 1.55 -15.76
C TYR A 36 -4.25 1.53 -14.51
N ARG A 37 -4.29 0.42 -13.78
CA ARG A 37 -5.08 0.28 -12.55
C ARG A 37 -4.53 1.14 -11.42
N VAL A 38 -3.20 1.25 -11.33
CA VAL A 38 -2.53 2.16 -10.38
C VAL A 38 -2.94 3.59 -10.69
N TRP A 39 -2.73 4.06 -11.92
CA TRP A 39 -3.07 5.44 -12.32
C TRP A 39 -4.55 5.76 -12.09
N LEU A 40 -5.46 4.88 -12.51
CA LEU A 40 -6.89 5.08 -12.32
C LEU A 40 -7.26 5.18 -10.84
N SER A 41 -6.65 4.33 -9.98
CA SER A 41 -6.90 4.39 -8.54
C SER A 41 -6.42 5.70 -7.91
N GLU A 42 -5.26 6.22 -8.32
CA GLU A 42 -4.74 7.51 -7.82
C GLU A 42 -5.68 8.66 -8.21
N VAL A 43 -6.15 8.69 -9.46
CA VAL A 43 -7.10 9.71 -9.93
C VAL A 43 -8.42 9.64 -9.16
N MET A 44 -8.98 8.44 -8.96
CA MET A 44 -10.22 8.26 -8.20
C MET A 44 -10.07 8.66 -6.73
N LEU A 45 -8.94 8.35 -6.11
CA LEU A 45 -8.69 8.59 -4.67
C LEU A 45 -8.36 10.06 -4.36
N GLN A 46 -7.94 10.85 -5.34
CA GLN A 46 -7.83 12.30 -5.20
C GLN A 46 -9.21 12.98 -5.05
N GLN A 47 -10.25 12.42 -5.66
CA GLN A 47 -11.59 13.02 -5.71
C GLN A 47 -12.59 12.35 -4.77
N THR A 48 -12.34 11.10 -4.35
CA THR A 48 -13.25 10.31 -3.51
C THR A 48 -12.50 9.51 -2.44
N THR A 49 -13.08 9.40 -1.25
CA THR A 49 -12.54 8.51 -0.21
C THR A 49 -12.89 7.05 -0.49
N VAL A 50 -12.02 6.11 -0.07
CA VAL A 50 -12.14 4.64 -0.24
C VAL A 50 -13.46 4.01 0.26
N ALA A 51 -14.35 4.78 0.90
CA ALA A 51 -15.62 4.30 1.45
C ALA A 51 -16.68 3.85 0.41
N THR A 52 -16.45 4.02 -0.90
CA THR A 52 -17.51 3.92 -1.91
C THR A 52 -17.61 2.59 -2.67
N VAL A 53 -16.69 1.62 -2.48
CA VAL A 53 -16.80 0.33 -3.19
C VAL A 53 -16.57 -0.84 -2.21
N ARG A 54 -17.67 -1.42 -1.72
CA ARG A 54 -17.71 -2.79 -1.21
C ARG A 54 -18.16 -3.72 -2.32
#